data_AF-A0A927MT72-F1
#
_entry.id   AF-A0A927MT72-F1
#
_cell.length_a   1.000
_cell.length_b   1.000
_cell.length_c   1.000
_cell.angle_alpha   90.00
_cell.angle_beta   90.00
_cell.angle_gamma   90.00
#
_symmetry.space_group_name_H-M   'P 1'
#
loop_
_entity.id
_entity.type
_entity.pdbx_description
1 polymer ?
#
loop_
_entity_poly.entity_id
_entity_poly.type
_entity_poly.pdbx_seq_one_letter_code
_entity_poly.pdbx_strand_id
1 'polypeptide(L)' 'MATQQRTRVTRDNSAVLLIDHQTGLFTGVRDIGVAELKHNVVGLAKAAQILGVPIVAATTARDSMWGPTIP' A
#
# COMPACT_ATOMS: atom_id res chain seq x y z
N MET A 1 -6.48 -35.38 3.37
CA MET A 1 -6.70 -33.99 2.94
C MET A 1 -6.72 -33.11 4.18
N ALA A 2 -5.66 -32.35 4.46
CA ALA A 2 -5.66 -31.46 5.62
C ALA A 2 -6.52 -30.23 5.30
N THR A 3 -7.49 -29.93 6.16
CA THR A 3 -8.32 -28.73 6.05
C THR A 3 -7.45 -27.52 6.29
N GLN A 4 -7.22 -26.69 5.28
CA GLN A 4 -6.46 -25.45 5.44
C GLN A 4 -7.29 -24.49 6.32
N GLN A 5 -6.90 -24.37 7.59
CA GLN A 5 -7.56 -23.47 8.51
C GLN A 5 -7.23 -22.03 8.14
N ARG A 6 -8.24 -21.28 7.68
CA ARG A 6 -8.07 -19.91 7.19
C ARG A 6 -8.05 -18.96 8.37
N THR A 7 -6.86 -18.49 8.77
CA THR A 7 -6.72 -17.50 9.83
C THR A 7 -7.36 -16.18 9.39
N ARG A 8 -8.23 -15.61 10.23
CA ARG A 8 -8.83 -14.29 9.99
C ARG A 8 -7.78 -13.20 10.20
N VAL A 9 -7.79 -12.18 9.34
CA VAL A 9 -6.97 -10.99 9.50
C VAL A 9 -7.53 -10.15 10.65
N THR A 10 -6.66 -9.80 11.59
CA THR A 10 -6.93 -8.92 12.73
C THR A 10 -5.81 -7.87 12.82
N ARG A 11 -6.01 -6.83 13.62
CA ARG A 11 -4.96 -5.82 13.83
C ARG A 11 -3.69 -6.40 14.46
N ASP A 12 -3.83 -7.47 15.25
CA ASP A 12 -2.74 -8.06 16.04
C ASP A 12 -1.94 -9.10 15.25
N ASN A 13 -2.43 -9.54 14.10
CA ASN A 13 -1.77 -10.55 13.26
C ASN A 13 -1.44 -10.07 11.84
N SER A 14 -1.45 -8.76 11.62
CA SER A 14 -1.24 -8.17 10.30
C SER A 14 -0.36 -6.92 10.33
N ALA A 15 0.14 -6.58 9.14
CA ALA A 15 0.85 -5.35 8.83
C ALA A 15 0.45 -4.89 7.42
N VAL A 16 0.59 -3.60 7.13
CA VAL A 16 0.38 -3.03 5.80
C VAL A 16 1.73 -2.69 5.18
N LEU A 17 1.95 -3.18 3.96
CA LEU A 17 3.14 -2.90 3.18
C LEU A 17 2.75 -2.10 1.93
N LEU A 18 3.19 -0.84 1.86
CA LEU A 18 2.98 0.04 0.71
C LEU A 18 4.23 0.03 -0.16
N ILE A 19 4.15 -0.66 -1.30
CA ILE A 19 5.29 -0.81 -2.22
C ILE A 19 5.14 0.16 -3.38
N ASP A 20 6.16 0.97 -3.63
CA ASP A 20 6.38 1.66 -4.90
C ASP A 20 5.25 2.61 -5.32
N HIS A 21 4.57 3.20 -4.34
CA HIS A 21 3.55 4.22 -4.56
C HIS A 21 4.18 5.57 -4.90
N GLN A 22 5.03 5.61 -5.92
CA GLN A 22 5.84 6.76 -6.32
C GLN A 22 5.23 7.51 -7.50
N THR A 23 5.51 8.81 -7.58
CA THR A 23 4.94 9.70 -8.61
C THR A 23 5.17 9.22 -10.04
N GLY A 24 6.37 8.72 -10.34
CA GLY A 24 6.72 8.22 -11.67
C GLY A 24 6.04 6.89 -11.98
N LEU A 25 5.97 5.97 -11.02
CA LEU A 25 5.36 4.64 -11.23
C LEU A 25 3.84 4.71 -11.40
N PHE A 26 3.19 5.68 -10.75
CA PHE A 26 1.78 5.97 -10.96
C PHE A 26 1.43 6.31 -12.42
N THR A 27 2.38 6.90 -13.17
CA THR A 27 2.18 7.18 -14.60
C THR A 27 2.12 5.92 -15.47
N GLY A 28 2.44 4.74 -14.94
CA GLY A 28 2.34 3.45 -15.64
C GLY A 28 1.01 2.72 -15.44
N VAL A 29 0.20 3.12 -14.45
CA VAL A 29 -1.07 2.45 -14.09
C VAL A 29 -2.17 2.78 -15.12
N ARG A 30 -2.96 1.79 -15.55
CA ARG A 30 -3.94 1.94 -16.64
C ARG A 30 -5.32 1.36 -16.35
N ASP A 31 -5.42 0.51 -15.34
CA ASP A 31 -6.63 -0.19 -14.91
C ASP A 31 -7.50 0.62 -13.94
N ILE A 32 -6.91 1.62 -13.28
CA ILE A 32 -7.58 2.54 -12.35
C ILE A 32 -7.12 3.98 -12.59
N GLY A 33 -8.00 4.96 -12.37
CA GLY A 33 -7.64 6.37 -12.44
C GLY A 33 -6.62 6.75 -11.37
N VAL A 34 -5.60 7.53 -11.71
CA VAL A 34 -4.52 7.94 -10.78
C VAL A 34 -5.06 8.61 -9.51
N ALA A 35 -6.09 9.45 -9.64
CA ALA A 35 -6.72 10.11 -8.50
C ALA A 35 -7.43 9.11 -7.57
N GLU A 36 -8.09 8.11 -8.13
CA GLU A 36 -8.79 7.05 -7.38
C GLU A 36 -7.78 6.12 -6.69
N LEU A 37 -6.72 5.72 -7.40
CA LEU A 37 -5.62 4.95 -6.81
C LEU A 37 -5.03 5.69 -5.60
N LYS A 38 -4.68 6.96 -5.77
CA LYS A 38 -4.19 7.80 -4.67
C LYS A 38 -5.17 7.85 -3.50
N HIS A 39 -6.45 8.09 -3.78
CA HIS A 39 -7.49 8.14 -2.75
C HIS A 39 -7.56 6.83 -1.95
N ASN A 40 -7.58 5.69 -2.63
CA ASN A 40 -7.67 4.37 -2.02
C ASN A 40 -6.45 4.06 -1.14
N VAL A 41 -5.25 4.42 -1.60
CA VAL A 41 -3.99 4.19 -0.88
C VAL A 41 -3.93 5.04 0.39
N VAL A 42 -4.30 6.32 0.30
CA VAL A 42 -4.39 7.21 1.47
C VAL A 42 -5.45 6.71 2.45
N GLY A 43 -6.60 6.23 1.94
CA GLY A 43 -7.65 5.61 2.75
C GLY A 43 -7.15 4.39 3.51
N LEU A 44 -6.45 3.48 2.83
CA LEU A 44 -5.84 2.28 3.43
C LEU A 44 -4.82 2.66 4.50
N ALA A 45 -3.91 3.59 4.21
CA ALA A 45 -2.88 4.03 5.14
C ALA A 45 -3.48 4.66 6.41
N LYS A 46 -4.49 5.53 6.25
CA LYS A 46 -5.22 6.13 7.38
C LYS A 46 -5.96 5.08 8.21
N ALA A 47 -6.63 4.13 7.56
CA ALA A 47 -7.33 3.05 8.25
C ALA A 47 -6.34 2.20 9.08
N ALA A 48 -5.20 1.82 8.49
CA ALA A 48 -4.15 1.09 9.19
C ALA A 48 -3.60 1.87 10.39
N GLN A 49 -3.37 3.18 10.23
CA GLN A 49 -2.93 4.06 11.32
C GLN A 49 -3.95 4.13 12.46
N ILE A 50 -5.24 4.31 12.16
CA ILE A 50 -6.33 4.34 13.15
C ILE A 50 -6.42 3.00 13.88
N LEU A 51 -6.29 1.89 13.15
CA LEU A 51 -6.31 0.54 13.70
C LEU A 51 -5.00 0.15 14.39
N GLY A 52 -3.99 1.02 14.46
CA GLY A 52 -2.69 0.72 15.06
C GLY A 52 -1.97 -0.47 14.41
N VAL A 53 -2.25 -0.73 13.14
CA VAL A 53 -1.58 -1.77 12.35
C VAL A 53 -0.22 -1.23 11.90
N PRO A 54 0.88 -1.98 12.04
CA PRO A 54 2.18 -1.55 11.55
C PRO A 54 2.15 -1.26 10.05
N ILE A 55 2.70 -0.12 9.65
CA ILE A 55 2.83 0.28 8.23
C ILE A 55 4.31 0.33 7.88
N VAL A 56 4.68 -0.36 6.81
CA VAL A 56 5.98 -0.24 6.16
C VAL A 56 5.76 0.31 4.76
N ALA A 57 6.50 1.36 4.40
CA ALA A 57 6.50 1.90 3.05
C ALA A 57 7.89 1.68 2.44
N ALA A 58 7.94 1.13 1.23
CA ALA A 58 9.17 0.92 0.49
C ALA A 58 9.07 1.55 -0.89
N THR A 59 10.20 2.03 -1.39
CA THR A 59 10.31 2.69 -2.71
C THR A 59 11.53 2.16 -3.44
N THR A 60 11.39 1.96 -4.74
CA THR A 60 12.51 1.64 -5.63
C THR A 60 13.18 2.91 -6.17
N ALA A 61 14.52 2.94 -6.12
CA ALA A 61 15.39 4.00 -6.64
C ALA A 61 14.76 5.42 -6.52
N ARG A 62 14.41 5.81 -5.29
CA ARG A 62 13.61 7.02 -4.98
C ARG A 62 14.15 8.29 -5.65
N ASP A 63 15.47 8.45 -5.64
CA ASP A 63 16.15 9.64 -6.14
C ASP A 63 16.44 9.57 -7.66
N SER A 64 15.78 8.67 -8.38
CA SER A 64 15.85 8.52 -9.83
C SER A 64 14.55 9.01 -10.51
N MET A 65 14.30 8.56 -11.75
CA MET A 65 13.09 8.90 -12.53
C MET A 65 11.76 8.53 -11.85
N TRP A 66 11.77 7.62 -10.86
CA TRP A 66 10.55 7.19 -10.17
C TRP A 66 10.03 8.22 -9.18
N GLY A 67 10.90 9.06 -8.61
CA GLY A 67 10.53 10.13 -7.70
C GLY A 67 10.06 9.67 -6.31
N PRO A 68 9.57 10.59 -5.47
CA PRO A 68 9.14 10.28 -4.12
C PRO A 68 7.81 9.51 -4.09
N THR A 69 7.47 8.95 -2.92
CA THR A 69 6.13 8.46 -2.62
C THR A 69 5.09 9.57 -2.84
N ILE A 70 3.92 9.20 -3.34
CA ILE A 70 2.80 10.11 -3.53
C ILE A 70 2.36 10.73 -2.18
N PRO A 71 2.05 12.05 -2.14
CA PRO A 71 1.59 12.71 -0.92
C PRO A 71 0.20 12.26 -0.46
#